data_AF-A0A7X7LN16-F1
#
_entry.id   AF-A0A7X7LN16-F1
#
_cell.length_a   1.000
_cell.length_b   1.000
_cell.length_c   1.000
_cell.angle_alpha   90.00
_cell.angle_beta   90.00
_cell.angle_gamma   90.00
#
_symmetry.space_group_name_H-M   'P 1'
#
loop_
_entity.id
_entity.type
_entity.pdbx_description
1 polymer ?
#
loop_
_entity_poly.entity_id
_entity_poly.type
_entity_poly.pdbx_seq_one_letter_code
_entity_poly.pdbx_strand_id
1 'polypeptide(L)'
;MMTDQKGKNKNSRTRLIILSIIGLVLVFSIFPRARTIYELSLRKDDLLQQKRTIEVYNEELTIKLKQSGEPQAVERIAREKLGMIKPGEKYIMPVEE
;
A
#
# COMPACT_ATOMS: atom_id res chain seq x y z
N MET A 1 24.60 -2.00 73.64
CA MET A 1 24.09 -2.84 72.53
C MET A 1 24.16 -2.01 71.26
N MET A 2 24.90 -2.52 70.27
CA MET A 2 25.38 -1.78 69.12
C MET A 2 24.25 -1.41 68.15
N THR A 3 24.20 -0.15 67.71
CA THR A 3 23.46 0.28 66.53
C THR A 3 24.36 0.15 65.31
N ASP A 4 24.05 -0.82 64.46
CA ASP A 4 24.71 -1.06 63.17
C ASP A 4 24.36 0.08 62.19
N GLN A 5 25.32 0.98 61.94
CA GLN A 5 25.18 2.01 60.92
C GLN A 5 25.47 1.41 59.54
N LYS A 6 24.40 1.07 58.83
CA LYS A 6 24.42 0.64 57.43
C LYS A 6 24.91 1.79 56.53
N GLY A 7 26.21 1.84 56.27
CA GLY A 7 26.88 2.79 55.39
C GLY A 7 26.29 2.74 53.98
N LYS A 8 25.52 3.78 53.62
CA LYS A 8 24.96 3.94 52.28
C LYS A 8 26.09 4.25 51.29
N ASN A 9 26.39 3.28 50.44
CA ASN A 9 27.31 3.38 49.32
C ASN A 9 26.84 4.43 48.28
N LYS A 10 27.19 5.70 48.50
CA LYS A 10 26.90 6.84 47.59
C LYS A 10 27.30 6.56 46.13
N ASN A 11 28.28 5.69 45.92
CA ASN A 11 28.81 5.26 44.62
C ASN A 11 27.85 4.33 43.85
N SER A 12 27.01 3.56 44.55
CA SER A 12 26.02 2.68 43.91
C SER A 12 24.82 3.46 43.38
N ARG A 13 24.34 4.46 44.13
CA ARG A 13 23.24 5.32 43.70
C ARG A 13 23.62 6.18 42.49
N THR A 14 24.83 6.75 42.51
CA THR A 14 25.37 7.50 41.37
C THR A 14 25.57 6.61 40.14
N ARG A 15 26.09 5.38 40.32
CA ARG A 15 26.18 4.39 39.23
C ARG A 15 24.82 4.02 38.64
N LEU A 16 23.80 3.85 39.47
CA LEU A 16 22.43 3.58 39.02
C LEU A 16 21.83 4.75 38.23
N ILE A 17 22.07 5.98 38.68
CA ILE A 17 21.62 7.19 37.96
C ILE A 17 22.31 7.28 36.60
N ILE A 18 23.62 7.04 36.53
CA ILE A 18 24.38 7.05 35.27
C ILE A 18 23.86 5.96 34.32
N LEU A 19 23.63 4.74 34.81
CA LEU A 19 23.05 3.66 34.01
C LEU A 19 21.65 4.00 33.50
N SER A 20 20.82 4.64 34.33
CA SER A 20 19.48 5.08 33.94
C SER A 20 19.54 6.13 32.83
N ILE A 21 20.44 7.11 32.92
CA ILE A 21 20.64 8.14 31.89
C ILE A 21 21.10 7.50 30.58
N ILE A 22 22.07 6.58 30.63
CA ILE A 22 22.55 5.85 29.44
C ILE A 22 21.41 5.06 28.81
N GLY A 23 20.63 4.33 29.61
CA GLY A 23 19.46 3.60 29.13
C GLY A 23 18.44 4.51 28.46
N LEU A 24 18.18 5.69 29.05
CA LEU A 24 17.22 6.66 28.53
C LEU A 24 17.69 7.26 27.19
N VAL A 25 18.99 7.57 27.05
CA VAL A 25 19.58 8.02 25.78
C VAL A 25 19.46 6.95 24.69
N LEU A 26 19.71 5.68 25.02
CA LEU A 26 19.58 4.58 24.08
C LEU A 26 18.12 4.41 23.62
N VAL A 27 17.16 4.45 24.55
CA VAL A 27 15.74 4.37 24.23
C VAL A 27 15.31 5.55 23.35
N PHE A 28 15.68 6.78 23.70
CA PHE A 28 15.36 7.97 22.91
C PHE A 28 16.00 7.96 21.51
N SER A 29 17.15 7.31 21.33
CA SER A 29 17.81 7.18 20.03
C SER A 29 17.21 6.09 19.15
N ILE A 30 16.80 4.96 19.75
CA ILE A 30 16.30 3.78 19.02
C ILE A 30 14.80 3.88 18.71
N PHE A 31 14.01 4.45 19.62
CA PHE A 31 12.56 4.59 19.46
C PHE A 31 12.11 5.32 18.17
N PRO A 32 12.69 6.48 17.78
CA PRO A 32 12.29 7.15 16.54
C PRO A 32 12.62 6.30 15.30
N ARG A 33 13.75 5.56 15.32
CA ARG A 33 14.14 4.68 14.22
C ARG A 33 13.15 3.55 14.03
N ALA A 34 12.71 2.93 15.13
CA ALA A 34 11.70 1.86 15.08
C ALA A 34 10.36 2.37 14.53
N ARG A 35 9.91 3.56 14.95
CA ARG A 35 8.70 4.21 14.42
C ARG A 35 8.81 4.48 12.92
N THR A 36 9.93 5.05 12.47
CA THR A 36 10.13 5.34 11.04
C THR A 36 10.14 4.07 10.19
N ILE A 37 10.76 2.99 10.67
CA ILE A 37 10.78 1.71 9.93
C ILE A 37 9.38 1.14 9.79
N TYR A 38 8.58 1.19 10.86
CA TYR A 38 7.21 0.69 10.85
C TYR A 38 6.31 1.49 9.89
N GLU A 39 6.43 2.82 9.90
CA GLU A 39 5.69 3.67 8.97
C GLU A 39 6.13 3.44 7.51
N LEU A 40 7.43 3.28 7.28
CA LEU A 40 7.96 2.96 5.95
C LEU A 40 7.49 1.59 5.46
N SER A 41 7.41 0.59 6.33
CA SER A 41 6.90 -0.74 5.95
C SER A 41 5.44 -0.68 5.57
N LEU A 42 4.61 0.05 6.31
CA LEU A 42 3.19 0.21 5.97
C LEU A 42 3.00 0.91 4.63
N ARG A 43 3.74 2.01 4.39
CA ARG A 43 3.69 2.72 3.10
C ARG A 43 4.19 1.86 1.95
N LYS A 44 5.24 1.06 2.17
CA LYS A 44 5.77 0.12 1.18
C LYS A 44 4.72 -0.93 0.81
N ASP A 45 4.04 -1.50 1.80
CA ASP A 45 3.05 -2.56 1.56
C ASP A 45 1.84 -2.02 0.80
N ASP A 46 1.37 -0.81 1.13
CA ASP A 46 0.32 -0.11 0.39
C ASP A 46 0.72 0.15 -1.07
N LEU A 47 1.92 0.68 -1.31
CA LEU A 47 2.44 0.91 -2.67
C LEU A 47 2.58 -0.40 -3.47
N LEU A 48 2.99 -1.50 -2.82
CA LEU A 48 3.07 -2.81 -3.47
C LEU A 48 1.67 -3.37 -3.81
N GLN A 49 0.67 -3.12 -2.98
CA GLN A 49 -0.71 -3.48 -3.30
C GLN A 49 -1.23 -2.68 -4.50
N GLN A 50 -1.06 -1.36 -4.49
CA GLN A 50 -1.46 -0.49 -5.61
C GLN A 50 -0.77 -0.89 -6.91
N LYS A 51 0.54 -1.16 -6.86
CA LYS A 51 1.29 -1.63 -8.02
C LYS A 51 0.70 -2.92 -8.60
N ARG A 52 0.42 -3.92 -7.75
CA ARG A 52 -0.20 -5.17 -8.20
C ARG A 52 -1.57 -4.96 -8.84
N THR A 53 -2.41 -4.09 -8.26
CA THR A 53 -3.72 -3.77 -8.84
C THR A 53 -3.58 -3.13 -10.22
N ILE A 54 -2.65 -2.20 -10.38
CA ILE A 54 -2.39 -1.53 -11.67
C ILE A 54 -1.83 -2.52 -12.69
N GLU A 55 -0.92 -3.42 -12.30
CA GLU A 55 -0.37 -4.45 -13.18
C GLU A 55 -1.45 -5.39 -13.70
N VAL A 56 -2.34 -5.87 -12.84
CA VAL A 56 -3.48 -6.72 -13.23
C VAL A 56 -4.40 -5.98 -14.20
N TYR A 57 -4.73 -4.71 -13.91
CA TYR A 57 -5.59 -3.92 -14.78
C TYR A 57 -4.93 -3.64 -16.14
N ASN A 58 -3.63 -3.40 -16.17
CA ASN A 58 -2.87 -3.21 -17.40
C ASN A 58 -2.81 -4.50 -18.23
N GLU A 59 -2.62 -5.66 -17.59
CA GLU A 59 -2.69 -6.95 -18.26
C GLU A 59 -4.08 -7.20 -18.87
N GLU A 60 -5.15 -6.95 -18.10
CA GLU A 60 -6.53 -7.06 -18.57
C GLU A 60 -6.80 -6.13 -19.77
N LEU A 61 -6.38 -4.87 -19.68
CA LEU A 61 -6.48 -3.91 -20.77
C LEU A 61 -5.67 -4.34 -22.00
N THR A 62 -4.47 -4.89 -21.80
CA THR A 62 -3.61 -5.38 -22.88
C THR A 62 -4.25 -6.57 -23.59
N ILE A 63 -4.90 -7.48 -22.84
CA ILE A 63 -5.67 -8.59 -23.40
C ILE A 63 -6.86 -8.05 -24.19
N LYS A 64 -7.64 -7.11 -23.62
CA LYS A 64 -8.75 -6.44 -24.32
C LYS A 64 -8.28 -5.71 -25.56
N LEU A 65 -7.12 -5.08 -25.52
CA LEU A 65 -6.55 -4.36 -26.66
C LEU A 65 -6.15 -5.33 -27.78
N LYS A 66 -5.50 -6.45 -27.43
CA LYS A 66 -5.19 -7.54 -28.39
C LYS A 66 -6.46 -8.13 -28.99
N GLN A 67 -7.50 -8.37 -28.18
CA GLN A 67 -8.81 -8.81 -28.65
C GLN A 67 -9.53 -7.75 -29.48
N SER A 68 -9.33 -6.47 -29.20
CA SER A 68 -9.91 -5.36 -29.96
C SER A 68 -9.18 -5.11 -31.28
N GLY A 69 -7.92 -5.54 -31.41
CA GLY A 69 -7.15 -5.49 -32.65
C GLY A 69 -7.56 -6.55 -33.67
N GLU A 70 -8.40 -7.51 -33.29
CA GLU A 70 -9.12 -8.36 -34.22
C GLU A 70 -10.05 -7.49 -35.08
N PRO A 71 -9.99 -7.57 -36.43
CA PRO A 71 -10.80 -6.74 -37.32
C PRO A 71 -12.30 -6.77 -36.99
N GLN A 72 -12.79 -7.91 -36.51
CA GLN A 72 -14.19 -8.11 -36.13
C GLN A 72 -14.60 -7.32 -34.87
N ALA A 73 -13.67 -7.13 -33.92
CA ALA A 73 -13.94 -6.38 -32.70
C ALA A 73 -13.92 -4.86 -32.95
N VAL A 74 -12.98 -4.38 -33.78
CA VAL A 74 -12.98 -2.99 -34.27
C VAL A 74 -14.27 -2.68 -35.03
N GLU A 75 -14.68 -3.58 -35.92
CA GLU A 75 -15.89 -3.42 -36.71
C GLU A 75 -17.14 -3.37 -35.82
N ARG A 76 -17.22 -4.23 -34.78
CA ARG A 76 -18.31 -4.18 -33.80
C ARG A 76 -18.36 -2.86 -33.05
N ILE A 77 -17.24 -2.39 -32.50
CA ILE A 77 -17.17 -1.13 -31.75
C ILE A 77 -17.50 0.06 -32.67
N ALA A 78 -17.00 0.06 -33.90
CA ALA A 78 -17.34 1.07 -34.90
C ALA A 78 -18.84 1.06 -35.23
N ARG A 79 -19.47 -0.11 -35.39
CA ARG A 79 -20.92 -0.23 -35.61
C ARG A 79 -21.74 0.30 -34.44
N GLU A 80 -21.37 -0.05 -33.21
CA GLU A 80 -22.03 0.46 -32.00
C GLU A 80 -21.88 1.97 -31.85
N LYS A 81 -20.69 2.53 -32.14
CA LYS A 81 -20.43 3.97 -32.02
C LYS A 81 -21.01 4.80 -33.17
N LEU A 82 -21.12 4.22 -34.36
CA LEU A 82 -21.58 4.91 -35.58
C LEU A 82 -23.04 4.58 -35.93
N GLY A 83 -23.72 3.72 -35.18
CA GLY A 83 -25.07 3.26 -35.46
C GLY A 83 -25.19 2.50 -36.79
N MET A 84 -24.10 1.89 -37.27
CA MET A 84 -24.05 1.21 -38.56
C MET A 84 -24.49 -0.25 -38.41
N ILE A 85 -25.42 -0.69 -39.27
CA ILE A 85 -25.92 -2.07 -39.36
C ILE A 85 -25.23 -2.83 -40.50
N LYS A 86 -25.13 -4.16 -40.39
CA LYS A 86 -24.50 -4.98 -41.45
C LYS A 86 -25.42 -5.02 -42.68
N PRO A 87 -24.89 -5.00 -43.92
CA PRO A 87 -25.73 -5.15 -45.11
C PRO A 87 -26.50 -6.47 -45.05
N GLY A 88 -27.82 -6.38 -44.87
CA GLY A 88 -28.73 -7.52 -44.69
C GLY A 88 -29.54 -7.52 -43.37
N GLU A 89 -29.20 -6.66 -42.40
CA GLU A 89 -29.97 -6.51 -41.16
C GLU A 89 -31.01 -5.38 -41.30
N LYS A 90 -32.24 -5.58 -40.79
CA LYS A 90 -33.33 -4.59 -40.86
C LYS A 90 -33.59 -4.00 -39.48
N TYR A 91 -33.65 -2.67 -39.38
CA TYR A 91 -34.00 -1.98 -38.14
C TYR A 91 -35.44 -2.33 -37.74
N ILE A 92 -35.63 -2.97 -36.58
CA ILE A 92 -36.94 -3.14 -35.96
C ILE A 92 -37.01 -2.08 -34.86
N MET A 93 -37.63 -0.94 -35.18
CA MET A 93 -37.99 0.03 -34.15
C MET A 93 -39.26 -0.49 -33.47
N PRO A 94 -39.26 -0.81 -32.17
CA PRO A 94 -40.52 -1.00 -31.46
C PRO A 94 -41.26 0.33 -31.49
N VAL A 95 -42.48 0.33 -32.05
CA VAL A 95 -43.39 1.46 -31.97
C VAL A 95 -43.88 1.49 -30.52
N GLU A 96 -43.47 2.50 -29.76
CA GLU A 96 -44.09 2.80 -28.47
C GLU A 96 -45.53 3.27 -28.76
N GLU A 97 -46.53 2.54 -28.24
CA GLU A 97 -47.95 2.92 -28.26
C GLU A 97 -48.26 4.05 -27.27
#